data_AF-A0ABD6EJL2-F1
#
_entry.id   AF-A0ABD6EJL2-F1
#
_cell.length_a   1.000
_cell.length_b   1.000
_cell.length_c   1.000
_cell.angle_alpha   90.00
_cell.angle_beta   90.00
_cell.angle_gamma   90.00
#
_symmetry.space_group_name_H-M   'P 1'
#
loop_
_entity.id
_entity.type
_entity.pdbx_description
1 polymer ?
#
loop_
_entity_poly.entity_id
_entity_poly.type
_entity_poly.pdbx_seq_one_letter_code
_entity_poly.pdbx_strand_id
1 'polypeptide(L)'
;MICALSTALVTSKPYYGVLLGEIDAPGVHGKVWIANETMLQLTHFTLSGQQLVFSGNGKFAEAPQLFLYVQSDGRSYLQPLPQQPLSFENQRIIVQVPGTLSEWKFFGVSNKKFAETGKLLSGVRLSQNLPQPYCCINGLPNGEHGTKSGKISIIDSQTFRIEKFSFYGTEAPDGWIVAGQLPVSGDGNQLIVHGHDTFDHHCPLKEDYYANTDLIAELPEGTNVYDTNYLSLYCVAYSVDFGHVEFNLSRANNPVPVHLPPVRTSPFPILQKIPCPNA
;
A
#
# COMPACT_ATOMS: atom_id res chain seq x y z
N MET A 1 6.26 32.57 -28.45
CA MET A 1 5.07 32.02 -27.76
C MET A 1 5.48 30.66 -27.22
N ILE A 2 5.91 30.61 -25.96
CA ILE A 2 6.40 29.38 -25.34
C ILE A 2 5.18 28.67 -24.77
N CYS A 3 4.83 27.52 -25.35
CA CYS A 3 3.73 26.68 -24.89
C CYS A 3 4.19 25.98 -23.61
N ALA A 4 3.72 26.45 -22.46
CA ALA A 4 3.90 25.75 -21.20
C ALA A 4 3.03 24.48 -21.22
N LEU A 5 3.67 23.32 -21.41
CA LEU A 5 3.04 22.03 -21.15
C LEU A 5 2.80 21.94 -19.63
N SER A 6 1.56 22.24 -19.24
CA SER A 6 1.05 21.89 -17.92
C SER A 6 0.90 20.37 -17.89
N THR A 7 1.87 19.68 -17.31
CA THR A 7 1.68 18.30 -16.85
C THR A 7 0.73 18.36 -15.67
N ALA A 8 -0.55 18.11 -15.92
CA ALA A 8 -1.49 17.83 -14.85
C ALA A 8 -1.00 16.55 -14.15
N LEU A 9 -0.44 16.69 -12.95
CA LEU A 9 -0.22 15.57 -12.05
C LEU A 9 -1.59 14.92 -11.85
N VAL A 10 -1.79 13.75 -12.47
CA VAL A 10 -2.96 12.91 -12.17
C VAL A 10 -2.76 12.45 -10.73
N THR A 11 -3.34 13.18 -9.79
CA THR A 11 -3.36 12.77 -8.39
C THR A 11 -4.24 11.52 -8.32
N SER A 12 -3.57 10.38 -8.26
CA SER A 12 -4.17 9.08 -8.03
C SER A 12 -5.12 9.14 -6.82
N LYS A 13 -6.31 8.55 -6.95
CA LYS A 13 -7.24 8.47 -5.83
C LYS A 13 -6.66 7.50 -4.80
N PRO A 14 -6.55 7.86 -3.51
CA PRO A 14 -6.06 6.95 -2.50
C PRO A 14 -6.92 5.67 -2.46
N TYR A 15 -6.26 4.54 -2.20
CA TYR A 15 -6.90 3.25 -1.96
C TYR A 15 -6.88 2.94 -0.47
N TYR A 16 -8.08 2.71 0.09
CA TYR A 16 -8.30 2.53 1.53
C TYR A 16 -8.71 1.09 1.88
N GLY A 17 -8.85 0.23 0.88
CA GLY A 17 -9.35 -1.14 1.04
C GLY A 17 -10.85 -1.26 0.78
N VAL A 18 -11.49 -2.26 1.40
CA VAL A 18 -12.89 -2.60 1.17
C VAL A 18 -13.79 -1.83 2.14
N LEU A 19 -14.71 -1.01 1.63
CA LEU A 19 -15.62 -0.21 2.45
C LEU A 19 -16.61 -1.10 3.23
N LEU A 20 -16.64 -0.94 4.55
CA LEU A 20 -17.64 -1.57 5.42
C LEU A 20 -18.87 -0.69 5.62
N GLY A 21 -18.66 0.63 5.68
CA GLY A 21 -19.70 1.61 5.92
C GLY A 21 -19.19 2.80 6.70
N GLU A 22 -20.10 3.51 7.34
CA GLU A 22 -19.82 4.70 8.14
C GLU A 22 -20.24 4.47 9.59
N ILE A 23 -19.46 5.02 10.51
CA ILE A 23 -19.85 5.16 11.91
C ILE A 23 -20.25 6.60 12.08
N ASP A 24 -21.43 6.84 12.63
CA ASP A 24 -21.95 8.16 12.95
C ASP A 24 -22.68 8.12 14.30
N ALA A 25 -22.26 8.99 15.21
CA ALA A 25 -22.81 9.19 16.55
C ALA A 25 -22.37 10.57 17.09
N PRO A 26 -22.98 11.10 18.16
CA PRO A 26 -22.52 12.35 18.78
C PRO A 26 -21.02 12.29 19.16
N GLY A 27 -20.22 13.15 18.54
CA GLY A 27 -18.77 13.22 18.75
C GLY A 27 -17.94 12.16 18.02
N VAL A 28 -18.57 11.34 17.18
CA VAL A 28 -17.90 10.30 16.37
C VAL A 28 -18.45 10.29 14.95
N HIS A 29 -17.57 10.44 13.96
CA HIS A 29 -17.95 10.16 12.57
C HIS A 29 -16.75 9.64 11.78
N GLY A 30 -17.00 8.85 10.74
CA GLY A 30 -15.98 8.49 9.75
C GLY A 30 -16.30 7.19 9.03
N LYS A 31 -15.53 6.93 7.98
CA LYS A 31 -15.70 5.71 7.16
C LYS A 31 -14.77 4.62 7.64
N VAL A 32 -15.26 3.37 7.61
CA VAL A 32 -14.50 2.18 8.02
C VAL A 32 -14.21 1.32 6.81
N TRP A 33 -12.95 0.94 6.65
CA TRP A 33 -12.45 0.13 5.55
C TRP A 33 -11.69 -1.08 6.09
N ILE A 34 -11.79 -2.21 5.41
CA ILE A 34 -10.91 -3.35 5.64
C ILE A 34 -9.61 -3.11 4.88
N ALA A 35 -8.51 -2.93 5.61
CA ALA A 35 -7.18 -2.81 5.01
C ALA A 35 -6.61 -4.21 4.68
N ASN A 36 -6.69 -5.12 5.65
CA ASN A 36 -6.36 -6.55 5.51
C ASN A 36 -7.08 -7.34 6.64
N GLU A 37 -6.72 -8.62 6.85
CA GLU A 37 -7.36 -9.47 7.86
C GLU A 37 -7.12 -9.08 9.33
N THR A 38 -6.10 -8.26 9.61
CA THR A 38 -5.68 -7.85 10.97
C THR A 38 -5.78 -6.34 11.20
N MET A 39 -6.10 -5.56 10.18
CA MET A 39 -6.10 -4.09 10.23
C MET A 39 -7.36 -3.52 9.56
N LEU A 40 -8.01 -2.60 10.27
CA LEU A 40 -9.02 -1.71 9.70
C LEU A 40 -8.43 -0.31 9.50
N GLN A 41 -8.97 0.44 8.54
CA GLN A 41 -8.61 1.82 8.31
C GLN A 41 -9.85 2.70 8.49
N LEU A 42 -9.69 3.76 9.27
CA LEU A 42 -10.71 4.79 9.49
C LEU A 42 -10.26 6.05 8.75
N THR A 43 -11.15 6.63 7.94
CA THR A 43 -10.85 7.83 7.16
C THR A 43 -11.86 8.93 7.45
N HIS A 44 -11.39 10.18 7.44
CA HIS A 44 -12.19 11.32 7.87
C HIS A 44 -12.76 11.07 9.27
N PHE A 45 -11.93 10.49 10.13
CA PHE A 45 -12.38 9.96 11.40
C PHE A 45 -12.22 10.98 12.50
N THR A 46 -13.31 11.20 13.22
CA THR A 46 -13.38 12.05 14.40
C THR A 46 -13.85 11.19 15.57
N LEU A 47 -13.20 11.35 16.72
CA LEU A 47 -13.50 10.63 17.96
C LEU A 47 -13.35 11.60 19.14
N SER A 48 -14.28 11.55 20.09
CA SER A 48 -14.32 12.46 21.24
C SER A 48 -14.42 11.67 22.55
N GLY A 49 -13.40 10.85 22.85
CA GLY A 49 -13.28 10.13 24.12
C GLY A 49 -14.01 8.78 24.21
N GLN A 50 -14.66 8.33 23.13
CA GLN A 50 -15.23 6.98 23.04
C GLN A 50 -14.13 5.93 22.80
N GLN A 51 -14.47 4.65 22.96
CA GLN A 51 -13.58 3.50 22.76
C GLN A 51 -13.89 2.84 21.42
N LEU A 52 -12.86 2.42 20.69
CA LEU A 52 -13.00 1.58 19.49
C LEU A 52 -13.00 0.11 19.92
N VAL A 53 -14.05 -0.62 19.55
CA VAL A 53 -14.30 -1.96 20.08
C VAL A 53 -14.80 -2.91 19.00
N PHE A 54 -14.57 -4.19 19.24
CA PHE A 54 -15.05 -5.30 18.44
C PHE A 54 -16.05 -6.12 19.24
N SER A 55 -17.11 -6.58 18.58
CA SER A 55 -18.16 -7.39 19.20
C SER A 55 -18.62 -8.50 18.26
N GLY A 56 -18.88 -9.69 18.81
CA GLY A 56 -19.39 -10.82 18.06
C GLY A 56 -19.26 -12.13 18.81
N ASN A 57 -20.21 -13.06 18.58
CA ASN A 57 -20.17 -14.40 19.15
C ASN A 57 -20.07 -14.43 20.68
N GLY A 58 -20.74 -13.49 21.36
CA GLY A 58 -20.70 -13.33 22.82
C GLY A 58 -19.38 -12.76 23.35
N LYS A 59 -18.44 -12.40 22.46
CA LYS A 59 -17.18 -11.74 22.79
C LYS A 59 -17.28 -10.24 22.61
N PHE A 60 -16.49 -9.52 23.39
CA PHE A 60 -16.29 -8.09 23.29
C PHE A 60 -14.82 -7.78 23.62
N ALA A 61 -14.17 -6.94 22.82
CA ALA A 61 -12.79 -6.53 23.08
C ALA A 61 -12.54 -5.10 22.57
N GLU A 62 -11.69 -4.37 23.27
CA GLU A 62 -11.15 -3.11 22.77
C GLU A 62 -10.09 -3.35 21.69
N ALA A 63 -9.93 -2.39 20.78
CA ALA A 63 -8.83 -2.42 19.82
C ALA A 63 -7.47 -2.38 20.57
N PRO A 64 -6.58 -3.38 20.38
CA PRO A 64 -5.34 -3.49 21.14
C PRO A 64 -4.37 -2.33 20.90
N GLN A 65 -4.30 -1.84 19.66
CA GLN A 65 -3.42 -0.74 19.26
C GLN A 65 -4.08 0.09 18.17
N LEU A 66 -3.84 1.40 18.22
CA LEU A 66 -4.22 2.34 17.19
C LEU A 66 -2.98 3.02 16.63
N PHE A 67 -3.01 3.37 15.36
CA PHE A 67 -1.95 4.12 14.71
C PHE A 67 -2.52 5.34 14.00
N LEU A 68 -1.87 6.48 14.17
CA LEU A 68 -2.08 7.63 13.32
C LEU A 68 -1.29 7.42 12.02
N TYR A 69 -1.95 7.54 10.88
CA TYR A 69 -1.26 7.58 9.60
C TYR A 69 -0.67 8.98 9.40
N VAL A 70 0.65 9.06 9.34
CA VAL A 70 1.37 10.33 9.15
C VAL A 70 2.04 10.32 7.80
N GLN A 71 1.88 11.41 7.06
CA GLN A 71 2.59 11.67 5.82
C GLN A 71 3.46 12.91 6.01
N SER A 72 4.77 12.78 5.81
CA SER A 72 5.75 13.88 5.91
C SER A 72 6.82 13.69 4.86
N ASP A 73 7.16 14.76 4.14
CA ASP A 73 8.29 14.80 3.20
C ASP A 73 8.27 13.69 2.13
N GLY A 74 7.08 13.39 1.61
CA GLY A 74 6.89 12.36 0.57
C GLY A 74 7.00 10.92 1.09
N ARG A 75 7.02 10.72 2.41
CA ARG A 75 7.02 9.40 3.06
C ARG A 75 5.81 9.26 3.97
N SER A 76 5.30 8.05 4.09
CA SER A 76 4.26 7.72 5.06
C SER A 76 4.80 6.80 6.15
N TYR A 77 4.24 6.90 7.36
CA TYR A 77 4.50 5.97 8.46
C TYR A 77 3.30 5.88 9.40
N LEU A 78 3.26 4.79 10.16
CA LEU A 78 2.24 4.58 11.20
C LEU A 78 2.83 4.97 12.57
N GLN A 79 2.28 6.02 13.18
CA GLN A 79 2.66 6.44 14.52
C GLN A 79 1.77 5.76 15.56
N PRO A 80 2.33 4.94 16.48
CA PRO A 80 1.53 4.36 17.56
C PRO A 80 0.89 5.45 18.42
N LEU A 81 -0.41 5.34 18.64
CA LEU A 81 -1.15 6.19 19.55
C LEU A 81 -1.16 5.60 20.96
N PRO A 82 -1.12 6.43 22.01
CA PRO A 82 -1.24 5.95 23.38
C PRO A 82 -2.62 5.34 23.62
N GLN A 83 -2.74 4.54 24.67
CA GLN A 83 -4.05 4.08 25.12
C GLN A 83 -4.85 5.27 25.68
N GLN A 84 -6.18 5.15 25.57
CA GLN A 84 -7.22 6.15 25.84
C GLN A 84 -7.05 7.02 27.11
N PRO A 85 -7.71 8.20 27.19
CA PRO A 85 -8.68 8.74 26.23
C PRO A 85 -8.02 9.40 25.03
N LEU A 86 -8.57 9.12 23.86
CA LEU A 86 -8.11 9.71 22.62
C LEU A 86 -9.18 10.65 22.07
N SER A 87 -8.71 11.75 21.49
CA SER A 87 -9.56 12.66 20.74
C SER A 87 -8.82 13.05 19.47
N PHE A 88 -9.48 12.89 18.33
CA PHE A 88 -8.95 13.25 17.03
C PHE A 88 -10.06 13.86 16.21
N GLU A 89 -9.67 14.75 15.30
CA GLU A 89 -10.57 15.38 14.35
C GLU A 89 -10.05 15.15 12.94
N ASN A 90 -10.93 14.62 12.08
CA ASN A 90 -10.68 14.39 10.66
C ASN A 90 -9.33 13.69 10.36
N GLN A 91 -9.00 12.66 11.13
CA GLN A 91 -7.75 11.91 10.98
C GLN A 91 -7.94 10.62 10.17
N ARG A 92 -6.81 10.08 9.70
CA ARG A 92 -6.72 8.71 9.20
C ARG A 92 -6.12 7.83 10.30
N ILE A 93 -6.92 6.92 10.84
CA ILE A 93 -6.52 6.04 11.95
C ILE A 93 -6.50 4.60 11.45
N ILE A 94 -5.41 3.88 11.72
CA ILE A 94 -5.33 2.44 11.50
C ILE A 94 -5.60 1.74 12.81
N VAL A 95 -6.49 0.75 12.79
CA VAL A 95 -6.97 0.03 13.95
C VAL A 95 -6.49 -1.41 13.85
N GLN A 96 -5.70 -1.84 14.83
CA GLN A 96 -5.34 -3.25 14.95
C GLN A 96 -6.56 -4.05 15.43
N VAL A 97 -6.81 -5.17 14.77
CA VAL A 97 -7.87 -6.11 15.14
C VAL A 97 -7.31 -7.05 16.23
N PRO A 98 -8.05 -7.31 17.32
CA PRO A 98 -7.67 -8.35 18.26
C PRO A 98 -7.85 -9.73 17.61
N GLY A 99 -6.75 -10.40 17.26
CA GLY A 99 -6.79 -11.62 16.45
C GLY A 99 -7.04 -11.29 14.97
N THR A 100 -8.00 -11.96 14.34
CA THR A 100 -8.38 -11.72 12.93
C THR A 100 -9.81 -11.22 12.78
N LEU A 101 -10.12 -10.52 11.67
CA LEU A 101 -11.47 -10.03 11.39
C LEU A 101 -12.53 -11.13 11.35
N SER A 102 -12.15 -12.36 10.99
CA SER A 102 -13.05 -13.51 10.91
C SER A 102 -13.69 -13.90 12.24
N GLU A 103 -13.09 -13.48 13.36
CA GLU A 103 -13.56 -13.79 14.71
C GLU A 103 -14.69 -12.86 15.18
N TRP A 104 -14.88 -11.73 14.49
CA TRP A 104 -15.73 -10.62 14.92
C TRP A 104 -16.92 -10.42 13.98
N LYS A 105 -18.04 -9.90 14.52
CA LYS A 105 -19.25 -9.60 13.73
C LYS A 105 -19.43 -8.10 13.49
N PHE A 106 -18.98 -7.30 14.43
CA PHE A 106 -19.13 -5.85 14.42
C PHE A 106 -17.85 -5.18 14.88
N PHE A 107 -17.58 -4.03 14.28
CA PHE A 107 -16.60 -3.06 14.75
C PHE A 107 -17.33 -1.74 14.97
N GLY A 108 -17.02 -1.03 16.04
CA GLY A 108 -17.72 0.22 16.31
C GLY A 108 -17.13 1.01 17.47
N VAL A 109 -17.92 1.96 17.93
CA VAL A 109 -17.62 2.80 19.09
C VAL A 109 -18.52 2.48 20.27
N SER A 110 -17.95 2.53 21.46
CA SER A 110 -18.68 2.39 22.72
C SER A 110 -18.20 3.42 23.75
N ASN A 111 -19.03 3.72 24.75
CA ASN A 111 -18.59 4.46 25.93
C ASN A 111 -18.12 3.49 27.00
N LYS A 112 -17.27 3.94 27.93
CA LYS A 112 -16.84 3.14 29.09
C LYS A 112 -18.01 2.47 29.84
N LYS A 113 -19.14 3.17 30.00
CA LYS A 113 -20.37 2.63 30.63
C LYS A 113 -21.06 1.51 29.83
N PHE A 114 -20.90 1.50 28.50
CA PHE A 114 -21.54 0.54 27.60
C PHE A 114 -20.60 -0.59 27.19
N ALA A 115 -19.29 -0.39 27.28
CA ALA A 115 -18.27 -1.41 27.03
C ALA A 115 -18.48 -2.65 27.91
N GLU A 116 -18.83 -2.45 29.18
CA GLU A 116 -19.16 -3.53 30.13
C GLU A 116 -20.44 -4.30 29.75
N THR A 117 -21.35 -3.68 28.99
CA THR A 117 -22.61 -4.28 28.52
C THR A 117 -22.53 -4.85 27.10
N GLY A 118 -21.39 -4.68 26.43
CA GLY A 118 -21.21 -5.07 25.03
C GLY A 118 -22.02 -4.25 24.02
N LYS A 119 -22.56 -3.09 24.42
CA LYS A 119 -23.40 -2.25 23.56
C LYS A 119 -22.57 -1.27 22.76
N LEU A 120 -22.79 -1.25 21.45
CA LEU A 120 -22.24 -0.23 20.54
C LEU A 120 -23.13 1.00 20.53
N LEU A 121 -22.51 2.19 20.50
CA LEU A 121 -23.18 3.44 20.20
C LEU A 121 -23.46 3.56 18.70
N SER A 122 -22.47 3.20 17.90
CA SER A 122 -22.53 3.15 16.44
C SER A 122 -21.45 2.20 15.95
N GLY A 123 -21.64 1.58 14.80
CA GLY A 123 -20.75 0.55 14.32
C GLY A 123 -21.15 0.01 12.96
N VAL A 124 -20.22 -0.72 12.36
CA VAL A 124 -20.38 -1.39 11.08
C VAL A 124 -20.37 -2.91 11.27
N ARG A 125 -21.06 -3.61 10.37
CA ARG A 125 -21.03 -5.07 10.30
C ARG A 125 -19.79 -5.51 9.53
N LEU A 126 -19.02 -6.45 10.10
CA LEU A 126 -17.87 -7.07 9.45
C LEU A 126 -18.33 -8.22 8.56
N SER A 127 -18.98 -7.89 7.44
CA SER A 127 -19.58 -8.90 6.54
C SER A 127 -19.08 -8.86 5.11
N GLN A 128 -18.11 -8.01 4.80
CA GLN A 128 -17.51 -7.98 3.47
C GLN A 128 -16.43 -9.04 3.35
N ASN A 129 -16.19 -9.49 2.11
CA ASN A 129 -15.06 -10.36 1.81
C ASN A 129 -13.75 -9.61 2.11
N LEU A 130 -12.78 -10.34 2.69
CA LEU A 130 -11.46 -9.80 2.94
C LEU A 130 -10.75 -9.52 1.62
N PRO A 131 -10.02 -8.40 1.48
CA PRO A 131 -9.13 -8.20 0.36
C PRO A 131 -8.05 -9.30 0.37
N GLN A 132 -7.69 -9.80 -0.81
CA GLN A 132 -6.76 -10.92 -0.97
C GLN A 132 -5.64 -10.56 -1.94
N PRO A 133 -4.40 -11.00 -1.70
CA PRO A 133 -3.34 -10.88 -2.69
C PRO A 133 -3.80 -11.41 -4.05
N TYR A 134 -3.48 -10.69 -5.12
CA TYR A 134 -3.91 -11.08 -6.45
C TYR A 134 -2.88 -11.99 -7.11
N CYS A 135 -3.35 -13.14 -7.58
CA CYS A 135 -2.60 -14.03 -8.45
C CYS A 135 -3.48 -14.42 -9.66
N CYS A 136 -2.94 -14.56 -10.87
CA CYS A 136 -1.55 -14.36 -11.25
C CYS A 136 -1.48 -13.60 -12.57
N ILE A 137 -0.63 -12.57 -12.59
CA ILE A 137 -0.20 -11.93 -13.82
C ILE A 137 0.84 -12.86 -14.47
N ASN A 138 0.89 -12.87 -15.80
CA ASN A 138 1.95 -13.58 -16.52
C ASN A 138 3.33 -13.04 -16.11
N GLY A 139 4.37 -13.85 -16.31
CA GLY A 139 5.74 -13.40 -16.11
C GLY A 139 6.22 -12.45 -17.19
N LEU A 140 7.33 -11.77 -16.92
CA LEU A 140 8.07 -11.04 -17.94
C LEU A 140 8.52 -12.02 -19.03
N PRO A 141 8.39 -11.65 -20.32
CA PRO A 141 8.77 -12.49 -21.44
C PRO A 141 10.29 -12.67 -21.50
N ASN A 142 10.75 -13.55 -22.38
CA ASN A 142 12.18 -13.58 -22.74
C ASN A 142 12.52 -12.32 -23.52
N GLY A 143 13.34 -11.48 -22.92
CA GLY A 143 13.69 -10.15 -23.40
C GLY A 143 15.19 -9.91 -23.54
N GLU A 144 15.58 -8.66 -23.74
CA GLU A 144 16.98 -8.27 -23.83
C GLU A 144 17.72 -8.50 -22.51
N HIS A 145 19.05 -8.67 -22.58
CA HIS A 145 19.91 -8.89 -21.39
C HIS A 145 19.42 -10.01 -20.47
N GLY A 146 18.88 -11.10 -21.03
CA GLY A 146 18.42 -12.24 -20.25
C GLY A 146 17.16 -11.99 -19.41
N THR A 147 16.45 -10.88 -19.66
CA THR A 147 15.19 -10.53 -19.00
C THR A 147 14.17 -11.66 -19.11
N LYS A 148 13.63 -12.11 -17.98
CA LYS A 148 12.46 -13.00 -17.88
C LYS A 148 12.05 -13.18 -16.42
N SER A 149 10.84 -13.66 -16.18
CA SER A 149 10.42 -14.09 -14.85
C SER A 149 9.42 -15.25 -14.87
N GLY A 150 9.22 -15.86 -13.71
CA GLY A 150 8.01 -16.62 -13.40
C GLY A 150 6.79 -15.70 -13.22
N LYS A 151 5.73 -16.22 -12.60
CA LYS A 151 4.48 -15.47 -12.42
C LYS A 151 4.70 -14.23 -11.56
N ILE A 152 3.85 -13.23 -11.79
CA ILE A 152 3.83 -12.01 -10.99
C ILE A 152 2.58 -12.03 -10.13
N SER A 153 2.77 -11.75 -8.84
CA SER A 153 1.69 -11.62 -7.86
C SER A 153 1.71 -10.23 -7.23
N ILE A 154 0.54 -9.76 -6.82
CA ILE A 154 0.38 -8.49 -6.11
C ILE A 154 0.07 -8.82 -4.68
N ILE A 155 0.99 -8.46 -3.78
CA ILE A 155 0.90 -8.74 -2.35
C ILE A 155 -0.11 -7.78 -1.70
N ASP A 156 0.01 -6.49 -2.03
CA ASP A 156 -0.86 -5.42 -1.56
C ASP A 156 -0.99 -4.33 -2.65
N SER A 157 -1.64 -3.22 -2.34
CA SER A 157 -1.92 -2.17 -3.32
C SER A 157 -0.69 -1.50 -3.93
N GLN A 158 0.53 -1.74 -3.44
CA GLN A 158 1.77 -1.15 -3.98
C GLN A 158 2.85 -2.19 -4.31
N THR A 159 2.76 -3.42 -3.79
CA THR A 159 3.87 -4.37 -3.82
C THR A 159 3.65 -5.50 -4.81
N PHE A 160 4.56 -5.61 -5.77
CA PHE A 160 4.70 -6.73 -6.68
C PHE A 160 5.72 -7.75 -6.17
N ARG A 161 5.41 -9.03 -6.31
CA ARG A 161 6.37 -10.13 -6.22
C ARG A 161 6.54 -10.74 -7.60
N ILE A 162 7.75 -10.67 -8.11
CA ILE A 162 8.17 -11.15 -9.43
C ILE A 162 8.95 -12.45 -9.20
N GLU A 163 8.32 -13.59 -9.48
CA GLU A 163 8.95 -14.89 -9.19
C GLU A 163 10.14 -15.14 -10.10
N LYS A 164 11.22 -15.74 -9.58
CA LYS A 164 12.36 -16.22 -10.37
C LYS A 164 12.87 -15.21 -11.41
N PHE A 165 13.06 -13.96 -10.97
CA PHE A 165 13.49 -12.87 -11.85
C PHE A 165 14.92 -13.11 -12.38
N SER A 166 15.12 -12.90 -13.68
CA SER A 166 16.41 -13.03 -14.35
C SER A 166 16.71 -11.78 -15.17
N PHE A 167 17.94 -11.28 -15.08
CA PHE A 167 18.43 -10.11 -15.79
C PHE A 167 19.95 -9.99 -15.63
N TYR A 168 20.68 -9.74 -16.72
CA TYR A 168 22.13 -9.51 -16.73
C TYR A 168 22.43 -8.01 -16.60
N GLY A 169 22.21 -7.45 -15.39
CA GLY A 169 22.34 -6.02 -15.12
C GLY A 169 23.76 -5.47 -15.33
N THR A 170 24.78 -6.32 -15.23
CA THR A 170 26.18 -5.93 -15.50
C THR A 170 26.43 -5.57 -16.97
N GLU A 171 25.62 -6.12 -17.89
CA GLU A 171 25.69 -5.85 -19.33
C GLU A 171 24.74 -4.71 -19.76
N ALA A 172 23.82 -4.30 -18.86
CA ALA A 172 22.79 -3.33 -19.17
C ALA A 172 23.18 -1.90 -18.73
N PRO A 173 22.90 -0.89 -19.58
CA PRO A 173 23.34 0.47 -19.31
C PRO A 173 22.49 1.18 -18.24
N ASP A 174 21.19 0.91 -18.11
CA ASP A 174 20.32 1.67 -17.20
C ASP A 174 18.96 0.98 -16.96
N GLY A 175 18.96 -0.25 -16.41
CA GLY A 175 17.75 -1.06 -16.25
C GLY A 175 16.96 -0.77 -14.97
N TRP A 176 15.66 -0.55 -15.08
CA TRP A 176 14.75 -0.24 -13.98
C TRP A 176 13.49 -1.11 -14.03
N ILE A 177 12.95 -1.48 -12.88
CA ILE A 177 11.58 -2.02 -12.81
C ILE A 177 10.61 -0.83 -12.87
N VAL A 178 9.76 -0.80 -13.88
CA VAL A 178 8.86 0.32 -14.17
C VAL A 178 7.42 -0.17 -14.28
N ALA A 179 6.48 0.57 -13.71
CA ALA A 179 5.04 0.34 -13.90
C ALA A 179 4.31 1.65 -14.17
N GLY A 180 3.32 1.61 -15.07
CA GLY A 180 2.60 2.80 -15.48
C GLY A 180 1.32 2.47 -16.23
N GLN A 181 0.80 3.49 -16.91
CA GLN A 181 -0.27 3.32 -17.89
C GLN A 181 0.34 3.15 -19.28
N LEU A 182 -0.12 2.15 -20.03
CA LEU A 182 0.25 1.93 -21.42
C LEU A 182 0.06 3.21 -22.26
N PRO A 183 0.91 3.45 -23.28
CA PRO A 183 2.01 2.58 -23.72
C PRO A 183 3.21 2.60 -22.75
N VAL A 184 4.03 1.54 -22.79
CA VAL A 184 5.25 1.45 -21.97
C VAL A 184 6.18 2.63 -22.29
N SER A 185 6.64 3.31 -21.25
CA SER A 185 7.57 4.43 -21.36
C SER A 185 8.46 4.56 -20.14
N GLY A 186 9.60 5.25 -20.29
CA GLY A 186 10.51 5.59 -19.19
C GLY A 186 9.93 6.58 -18.18
N ASP A 187 8.82 7.25 -18.50
CA ASP A 187 8.10 8.16 -17.60
C ASP A 187 7.16 7.41 -16.64
N GLY A 188 7.08 6.07 -16.74
CA GLY A 188 6.39 5.25 -15.75
C GLY A 188 7.03 5.36 -14.37
N ASN A 189 6.33 4.88 -13.35
CA ASN A 189 6.87 4.87 -11.99
C ASN A 189 8.02 3.87 -11.90
N GLN A 190 9.21 4.33 -11.52
CA GLN A 190 10.30 3.45 -11.11
C GLN A 190 9.98 2.86 -9.73
N LEU A 191 9.98 1.54 -9.62
CA LEU A 191 9.62 0.84 -8.38
C LEU A 191 10.84 0.66 -7.49
N ILE A 192 10.64 0.82 -6.18
CA ILE A 192 11.64 0.56 -5.15
C ILE A 192 11.82 -0.94 -5.02
N VAL A 193 13.01 -1.45 -5.33
CA VAL A 193 13.35 -2.88 -5.21
C VAL A 193 13.87 -3.18 -3.81
N HIS A 194 13.14 -4.01 -3.06
CA HIS A 194 13.51 -4.33 -1.68
C HIS A 194 14.84 -5.08 -1.62
N GLY A 195 15.73 -4.64 -0.72
CA GLY A 195 17.07 -5.20 -0.56
C GLY A 195 18.14 -4.63 -1.50
N HIS A 196 17.71 -3.90 -2.55
CA HIS A 196 18.59 -3.12 -3.43
C HIS A 196 18.49 -1.63 -3.11
N ASP A 197 17.27 -1.12 -3.09
CA ASP A 197 16.99 0.30 -2.91
C ASP A 197 16.69 0.68 -1.46
N THR A 198 16.97 1.94 -1.16
CA THR A 198 16.38 2.70 -0.05
C THR A 198 15.72 3.95 -0.61
N PHE A 199 14.92 4.66 0.19
CA PHE A 199 14.33 5.91 -0.27
C PHE A 199 15.38 6.95 -0.69
N ASP A 200 16.49 7.01 0.04
CA ASP A 200 17.60 7.93 -0.21
C ASP A 200 18.60 7.40 -1.23
N HIS A 201 18.53 6.12 -1.62
CA HIS A 201 19.39 5.50 -2.61
C HIS A 201 18.56 4.57 -3.52
N HIS A 202 18.19 5.09 -4.69
CA HIS A 202 17.37 4.37 -5.66
C HIS A 202 18.11 4.40 -7.01
N CYS A 203 18.52 3.23 -7.49
CA CYS A 203 19.48 3.11 -8.58
C CYS A 203 19.07 2.07 -9.62
N PRO A 204 19.63 2.14 -10.84
CA PRO A 204 19.39 1.11 -11.84
C PRO A 204 19.94 -0.22 -11.33
N LEU A 205 19.31 -1.31 -11.74
CA LEU A 205 19.76 -2.67 -11.43
C LEU A 205 21.06 -2.96 -12.20
N LYS A 206 22.19 -2.97 -11.49
CA LYS A 206 23.55 -3.09 -12.08
C LYS A 206 24.22 -4.42 -11.80
N GLU A 207 23.58 -5.28 -11.03
CA GLU A 207 23.98 -6.64 -10.73
C GLU A 207 23.18 -7.66 -11.53
N ASP A 208 23.71 -8.88 -11.60
CA ASP A 208 23.05 -9.97 -12.31
C ASP A 208 22.08 -10.74 -11.40
N TYR A 209 20.90 -11.00 -11.95
CA TYR A 209 19.82 -11.77 -11.35
C TYR A 209 19.68 -13.10 -12.12
N TYR A 210 19.76 -14.21 -11.38
CA TYR A 210 19.85 -15.56 -11.96
C TYR A 210 18.65 -16.46 -11.65
N ALA A 211 17.44 -15.91 -11.54
CA ALA A 211 16.19 -16.66 -11.34
C ALA A 211 16.15 -17.59 -10.09
N ASN A 212 17.05 -17.35 -9.14
CA ASN A 212 17.18 -18.16 -7.91
C ASN A 212 16.27 -17.66 -6.78
N THR A 213 15.90 -16.37 -6.84
CA THR A 213 15.09 -15.69 -5.84
C THR A 213 14.03 -14.84 -6.52
N ASP A 214 12.99 -14.51 -5.77
CA ASP A 214 11.96 -13.59 -6.22
C ASP A 214 12.42 -12.15 -5.98
N LEU A 215 11.99 -11.25 -6.86
CA LEU A 215 12.22 -9.82 -6.70
C LEU A 215 10.94 -9.18 -6.14
N ILE A 216 11.08 -8.39 -5.08
CA ILE A 216 9.99 -7.64 -4.47
C ILE A 216 10.16 -6.17 -4.84
N ALA A 217 9.18 -5.62 -5.53
CA ALA A 217 9.22 -4.25 -6.06
C ALA A 217 7.97 -3.49 -5.64
N GLU A 218 8.16 -2.29 -5.11
CA GLU A 218 7.11 -1.46 -4.54
C GLU A 218 6.91 -0.18 -5.34
N LEU A 219 5.65 0.13 -5.65
CA LEU A 219 5.25 1.39 -6.25
C LEU A 219 5.54 2.56 -5.32
N PRO A 220 5.93 3.73 -5.86
CA PRO A 220 6.15 4.92 -5.04
C PRO A 220 4.86 5.39 -4.36
N GLU A 221 5.04 6.12 -3.25
CA GLU A 221 3.98 6.78 -2.50
C GLU A 221 3.03 7.59 -3.41
N GLY A 222 1.74 7.51 -3.11
CA GLY A 222 0.72 8.19 -3.91
C GLY A 222 0.31 7.47 -5.20
N THR A 223 0.90 6.31 -5.52
CA THR A 223 0.43 5.43 -6.61
C THR A 223 0.03 4.06 -6.07
N ASN A 224 -0.75 3.30 -6.85
CA ASN A 224 -1.11 1.92 -6.52
C ASN A 224 -1.34 1.10 -7.79
N VAL A 225 -1.50 -0.21 -7.64
CA VAL A 225 -1.68 -1.18 -8.74
C VAL A 225 -2.92 -0.95 -9.61
N TYR A 226 -3.90 -0.17 -9.14
CA TYR A 226 -5.08 0.19 -9.93
C TYR A 226 -4.85 1.42 -10.81
N ASP A 227 -3.74 2.13 -10.58
CA ASP A 227 -3.29 3.26 -11.39
C ASP A 227 -2.24 2.82 -12.43
N THR A 228 -1.94 1.53 -12.53
CA THR A 228 -1.02 0.94 -13.51
C THR A 228 -1.66 -0.23 -14.24
N ASN A 229 -1.20 -0.49 -15.47
CA ASN A 229 -1.66 -1.60 -16.30
C ASN A 229 -0.52 -2.33 -17.04
N TYR A 230 0.74 -1.98 -16.75
CA TYR A 230 1.90 -2.74 -17.14
C TYR A 230 2.95 -2.79 -16.03
N LEU A 231 3.82 -3.80 -16.09
CA LEU A 231 5.08 -3.92 -15.35
C LEU A 231 6.18 -4.30 -16.35
N SER A 232 7.28 -3.57 -16.38
CA SER A 232 8.37 -3.70 -17.35
C SER A 232 9.72 -3.69 -16.64
N LEU A 233 10.70 -4.38 -17.22
CA LEU A 233 12.09 -4.01 -17.07
C LEU A 233 12.44 -3.07 -18.23
N TYR A 234 12.75 -1.82 -17.91
CA TYR A 234 12.92 -0.75 -18.89
C TYR A 234 14.30 -0.11 -18.78
N CYS A 235 14.94 0.12 -19.92
CA CYS A 235 16.16 0.89 -20.01
C CYS A 235 15.86 2.37 -20.20
N VAL A 236 16.05 3.17 -19.15
CA VAL A 236 15.71 4.60 -19.18
C VAL A 236 16.67 5.39 -20.09
N ALA A 237 17.99 5.20 -19.94
CA ALA A 237 19.00 5.88 -20.75
C ALA A 237 18.80 5.79 -22.28
N TYR A 238 18.30 4.65 -22.78
CA TYR A 238 18.08 4.42 -24.21
C TYR A 238 16.61 4.36 -24.61
N SER A 239 15.69 4.50 -23.65
CA SER A 239 14.24 4.40 -23.88
C SER A 239 13.81 3.08 -24.53
N VAL A 240 14.41 1.97 -24.09
CA VAL A 240 14.15 0.61 -24.62
C VAL A 240 13.42 -0.22 -23.57
N ASP A 241 12.31 -0.83 -23.96
CA ASP A 241 11.62 -1.83 -23.14
C ASP A 241 12.31 -3.20 -23.30
N PHE A 242 12.97 -3.68 -22.24
CA PHE A 242 13.59 -5.00 -22.26
C PHE A 242 12.56 -6.13 -22.13
N GLY A 243 11.34 -5.83 -21.71
CA GLY A 243 10.24 -6.77 -21.67
C GLY A 243 9.22 -6.34 -20.64
N HIS A 244 7.95 -6.35 -21.03
CA HIS A 244 6.83 -6.02 -20.14
C HIS A 244 5.76 -7.10 -20.13
N VAL A 245 4.93 -7.03 -19.10
CA VAL A 245 3.65 -7.71 -19.03
C VAL A 245 2.55 -6.68 -18.78
N GLU A 246 1.41 -6.89 -19.44
CA GLU A 246 0.20 -6.11 -19.23
C GLU A 246 -0.74 -6.80 -18.24
N PHE A 247 -1.50 -6.00 -17.50
CA PHE A 247 -2.55 -6.47 -16.60
C PHE A 247 -3.66 -5.43 -16.48
N ASN A 248 -4.84 -5.85 -16.07
CA ASN A 248 -5.96 -4.94 -15.85
C ASN A 248 -6.67 -5.31 -14.55
N LEU A 249 -6.50 -4.46 -13.53
CA LEU A 249 -7.06 -4.65 -12.20
C LEU A 249 -7.99 -3.52 -11.87
N SER A 250 -9.04 -3.86 -11.12
CA SER A 250 -9.98 -2.87 -10.61
C SER A 250 -10.28 -3.10 -9.14
N ARG A 251 -10.50 -2.02 -8.40
CA ARG A 251 -10.84 -2.06 -6.97
C ARG A 251 -12.08 -2.91 -6.68
N ALA A 252 -13.03 -2.94 -7.62
CA ALA A 252 -14.29 -3.66 -7.47
C ALA A 252 -14.13 -5.17 -7.68
N ASN A 253 -13.35 -5.59 -8.67
CA ASN A 253 -13.22 -7.01 -9.02
C ASN A 253 -12.02 -7.69 -8.37
N ASN A 254 -10.99 -6.91 -8.02
CA ASN A 254 -9.71 -7.40 -7.51
C ASN A 254 -9.30 -6.62 -6.25
N PRO A 255 -10.08 -6.61 -5.16
CA PRO A 255 -9.69 -5.91 -3.93
C PRO A 255 -8.47 -6.59 -3.30
N VAL A 256 -7.30 -5.95 -3.43
CA VAL A 256 -6.05 -6.41 -2.79
C VAL A 256 -5.87 -5.73 -1.43
N PRO A 257 -5.05 -6.29 -0.52
CA PRO A 257 -4.74 -5.64 0.75
C PRO A 257 -4.21 -4.22 0.54
N VAL A 258 -4.46 -3.34 1.50
CA VAL A 258 -3.88 -1.99 1.49
C VAL A 258 -2.42 -2.09 1.87
N HIS A 259 -1.55 -1.38 1.15
CA HIS A 259 -0.19 -1.15 1.58
C HIS A 259 -0.18 -0.26 2.82
N LEU A 260 0.33 -0.80 3.94
CA LEU A 260 0.46 -0.07 5.20
C LEU A 260 1.93 0.29 5.41
N PRO A 261 2.26 1.58 5.61
CA PRO A 261 3.64 2.00 5.76
C PRO A 261 4.22 1.49 7.10
N PRO A 262 5.55 1.52 7.26
CA PRO A 262 6.19 1.01 8.46
C PRO A 262 5.78 1.77 9.72
N VAL A 263 5.78 1.06 10.86
CA VAL A 263 5.53 1.66 12.17
C VAL A 263 6.77 2.43 12.64
N ARG A 264 6.59 3.68 13.07
CA ARG A 264 7.66 4.52 13.61
C ARG A 264 7.18 5.37 14.79
N THR A 265 8.04 5.56 15.78
CA THR A 265 7.80 6.46 16.92
C THR A 265 8.35 7.87 16.71
N SER A 266 9.13 8.08 15.64
CA SER A 266 9.67 9.38 15.23
C SER A 266 9.61 9.55 13.71
N PRO A 267 9.55 10.80 13.21
CA PRO A 267 9.62 11.09 11.78
C PRO A 267 10.86 10.47 11.12
N PHE A 268 10.82 10.37 9.80
CA PHE A 268 12.01 9.98 9.06
C PHE A 268 13.12 11.03 9.25
N PRO A 269 14.38 10.60 9.44
CA PRO A 269 15.48 11.53 9.37
C PRO A 269 15.52 12.17 7.99
N ILE A 270 15.85 13.46 7.94
CA ILE A 270 16.16 14.14 6.68
C ILE A 270 17.49 13.57 6.20
N LEU A 271 17.43 12.69 5.19
CA LEU A 271 18.60 12.11 4.54
C LEU A 271 18.80 12.79 3.19
N GLN A 272 20.05 13.12 2.89
CA GLN A 272 20.42 13.58 1.55
C GLN A 272 20.37 12.38 0.59
N LYS A 273 19.92 12.62 -0.64
CA LYS A 273 19.96 11.59 -1.68
C LYS A 273 21.40 11.15 -1.91
N ILE A 274 21.63 9.85 -1.87
CA ILE A 274 22.90 9.20 -2.15
C ILE A 274 22.93 8.91 -3.65
N PRO A 275 23.85 9.53 -4.41
CA PRO A 275 23.92 9.32 -5.85
C PRO A 275 24.28 7.88 -6.19
N CYS A 276 23.81 7.42 -7.35
CA CYS A 276 24.19 6.11 -7.85
C CYS A 276 25.67 6.09 -8.26
N PRO A 277 26.40 5.01 -7.98
CA PRO A 277 27.76 4.86 -8.45
C PRO A 277 27.76 4.86 -9.99
N ASN A 278 28.54 5.76 -10.59
CA ASN A 278 28.69 5.95 -12.04
C ASN A 278 27.44 6.52 -12.78
N ALA A 279 26.66 7.39 -12.12
CA ALA A 279 25.65 8.22 -12.78
C ALA A 279 26.26 9.28 -13.72
#